data_AF-A0A9P6XP73-F1
#
_entry.id   AF-A0A9P6XP73-F1
#
_cell.length_a   1.000
_cell.length_b   1.000
_cell.length_c   1.000
_cell.angle_alpha   90.00
_cell.angle_beta   90.00
_cell.angle_gamma   90.00
#
_symmetry.space_group_name_H-M   'P 1'
#
loop_
_entity.id
_entity.type
_entity.pdbx_description
1 polymer ?
#
loop_
_entity_poly.entity_id
_entity_poly.type
_entity_poly.pdbx_seq_one_letter_code
_entity_poly.pdbx_strand_id
1 'polypeptide(L)' 'MPKRLTPETQDSIKSALLDNRTPEDIADELGISSRTVRTYAARMIPERQKNPGGRRHIVPNDTKKYIRLLVIRVM' A
#
# COMPACT_ATOMS: atom_id res chain seq x y z
N MET A 1 12.53 -14.35 -1.99
CA MET A 1 11.75 -13.11 -1.85
C MET A 1 12.41 -12.25 -0.78
N PRO A 2 12.60 -10.93 -0.96
CA PRO A 2 13.30 -10.17 0.07
C PRO A 2 12.50 -10.17 1.36
N LYS A 3 13.20 -10.44 2.45
CA LYS A 3 12.71 -10.40 3.82
C LYS A 3 12.17 -8.98 4.07
N ARG A 4 10.98 -8.86 4.64
CA ARG A 4 10.45 -7.54 5.09
C ARG A 4 11.55 -6.82 5.87
N LEU A 5 11.66 -5.50 5.69
CA LEU A 5 12.55 -4.67 6.51
C LEU A 5 12.31 -4.97 8.00
N THR A 6 13.38 -4.94 8.80
CA THR A 6 13.26 -5.11 10.25
C THR A 6 12.37 -3.98 10.82
N PRO A 7 11.68 -4.23 11.94
CA PRO A 7 10.86 -3.22 12.58
C PRO A 7 11.66 -1.96 12.92
N GLU A 8 12.92 -2.11 13.37
CA GLU A 8 13.80 -0.98 13.69
C GLU A 8 14.06 -0.06 12.49
N THR A 9 14.31 -0.61 11.31
CA THR A 9 14.50 0.20 10.10
C THR A 9 13.19 0.83 9.63
N GLN A 10 12.06 0.15 9.86
CA GLN A 10 10.73 0.72 9.56
C GLN A 10 10.42 1.93 10.44
N ASP A 11 10.73 1.85 11.75
CA ASP A 11 10.55 2.96 12.68
C ASP A 11 11.49 4.12 12.36
N SER A 12 12.74 3.83 11.97
CA SER A 12 13.70 4.84 11.52
C SER A 12 13.22 5.60 10.28
N ILE A 13 12.70 4.88 9.27
CA ILE A 13 12.07 5.49 8.08
C ILE A 13 10.90 6.37 8.50
N LYS A 14 10.04 5.89 9.41
CA LYS A 14 8.86 6.63 9.86
C LYS A 14 9.23 7.93 10.55
N SER A 15 10.18 7.90 11.51
CA SER A 15 10.66 9.10 12.20
C SER A 15 11.28 10.11 11.23
N ALA A 16 12.15 9.66 10.33
CA ALA A 16 12.78 10.56 9.36
C ALA A 16 11.79 11.19 8.36
N LEU A 17 10.72 10.48 8.01
CA LEU A 17 9.63 11.02 7.19
C LEU A 17 8.79 12.07 7.92
N LEU A 18 8.62 11.93 9.24
CA LEU A 18 7.94 12.94 10.06
C LEU A 18 8.78 14.21 10.19
N ASP A 19 10.10 14.08 10.20
CA ASP A 19 11.06 15.19 10.19
C ASP A 19 11.19 15.89 8.81
N ASN A 20 10.31 15.58 7.85
CA ASN A 20 10.31 16.11 6.49
C ASN A 20 11.61 15.87 5.69
N ARG A 21 12.41 14.87 6.07
CA ARG A 21 13.59 14.47 5.27
C ARG A 21 13.18 13.84 3.94
N THR A 22 14.04 13.97 2.94
CA THR A 22 13.76 13.40 1.62
C THR A 22 13.95 11.87 1.63
N PRO A 23 13.16 11.12 0.84
CA PRO A 23 13.34 9.67 0.71
C PRO A 23 14.73 9.25 0.19
N GLU A 24 15.41 10.15 -0.51
CA GLU A 24 16.77 9.99 -1.02
C GLU A 24 17.79 10.03 0.12
N ASP A 25 17.73 11.05 0.98
CA ASP A 25 18.65 11.17 2.12
C ASP A 25 18.48 10.00 3.10
N ILE A 26 17.23 9.59 3.35
CA ILE A 26 16.90 8.45 4.23
C ILE A 26 17.45 7.14 3.65
N ALA A 27 17.43 7.01 2.33
CA ALA A 27 17.94 5.82 1.63
C ALA A 27 19.46 5.70 1.78
N ASP A 28 20.17 6.81 1.63
CA ASP A 28 21.63 6.88 1.78
C ASP A 28 22.05 6.58 3.23
N GLU A 29 21.35 7.14 4.23
CA GLU A 29 21.62 6.89 5.65
C GLU A 29 21.38 5.43 6.06
N LEU A 30 20.30 4.82 5.58
CA LEU A 30 19.88 3.47 5.97
C LEU A 30 20.46 2.38 5.06
N GLY A 31 21.21 2.74 4.01
CA GLY A 31 21.79 1.80 3.05
C GLY A 31 20.73 1.01 2.26
N ILE A 32 19.56 1.61 2.01
CA ILE A 32 18.43 0.96 1.31
C ILE A 32 18.05 1.75 0.07
N SER A 33 17.41 1.09 -0.90
CA SER A 33 16.92 1.81 -2.08
C SER A 33 15.85 2.86 -1.71
N SER A 34 15.95 4.05 -2.28
CA SER A 34 14.91 5.10 -2.21
C SER A 34 13.53 4.61 -2.65
N ARG A 35 13.47 3.65 -3.58
CA ARG A 35 12.21 2.96 -3.96
C ARG A 35 11.59 2.21 -2.78
N THR A 36 12.41 1.58 -1.96
CA THR A 36 11.98 0.87 -0.76
C THR A 36 11.44 1.85 0.28
N VAL A 37 12.15 2.96 0.52
CA VAL A 37 11.69 4.04 1.41
C VAL A 37 10.32 4.56 0.97
N ARG A 38 10.16 4.89 -0.32
CA ARG A 38 8.87 5.35 -0.88
C ARG A 38 7.74 4.32 -0.73
N THR A 39 8.05 3.03 -0.90
CA THR A 39 7.08 1.94 -0.75
C THR A 39 6.59 1.83 0.69
N TYR A 40 7.50 1.92 1.66
CA TYR A 40 7.16 1.90 3.08
C TYR A 40 6.47 3.18 3.52
N ALA A 41 6.90 4.34 3.02
CA ALA A 41 6.22 5.62 3.23
C ALA A 41 4.75 5.57 2.79
N ALA A 42 4.48 5.04 1.59
CA ALA A 42 3.11 4.89 1.09
C ALA A 42 2.27 3.90 1.91
N ARG A 43 2.89 2.92 2.60
CA ARG A 43 2.16 2.00 3.48
C ARG A 43 1.87 2.60 4.85
N MET A 44 2.80 3.39 5.39
CA MET A 44 2.72 3.96 6.74
C MET A 44 1.92 5.27 6.79
N ILE A 45 1.92 6.05 5.71
CA ILE A 45 1.28 7.37 5.63
C ILE A 45 0.05 7.27 4.73
N PRO A 46 -1.18 7.34 5.28
CA PRO A 46 -2.42 7.19 4.51
C PRO A 46 -2.57 8.23 3.40
N GLU A 47 -2.18 9.49 3.63
CA GLU A 47 -2.18 10.55 2.59
C GLU A 47 -1.38 10.18 1.34
N ARG A 48 -0.35 9.33 1.49
CA ARG A 48 0.54 8.90 0.40
C ARG A 48 0.10 7.58 -0.23
N GLN A 49 -0.98 6.97 0.24
CA GLN A 49 -1.55 5.79 -0.42
C GLN A 49 -2.14 6.21 -1.76
N LYS A 50 -1.48 5.82 -2.85
CA LYS A 50 -2.14 5.78 -4.14
C LYS A 50 -3.33 4.83 -4.01
N ASN A 51 -4.53 5.30 -4.34
CA ASN A 51 -5.68 4.41 -4.51
C ASN A 51 -5.24 3.28 -5.43
N PRO A 52 -5.15 2.03 -4.94
CA PRO A 52 -4.83 0.92 -5.81
C PRO A 52 -6.01 0.83 -6.75
N GLY A 53 -5.83 1.25 -8.00
CA GLY A 53 -6.84 1.12 -9.03
C GLY A 53 -7.24 -0.34 -9.09
N GLY A 54 -8.36 -0.66 -8.44
CA GLY A 54 -8.86 -2.02 -8.36
C GLY A 54 -9.17 -2.51 -9.76
N ARG A 55 -9.15 -3.83 -9.95
CA ARG A 55 -9.59 -4.44 -11.20
C ARG A 55 -11.03 -3.97 -11.44
N ARG A 56 -11.23 -3.16 -12.49
CA ARG A 56 -12.57 -2.70 -12.87
C ARG A 56 -13.42 -3.93 -13.12
N HIS A 57 -14.51 -4.05 -12.37
CA HIS A 57 -15.49 -5.08 -12.66
C HIS A 57 -16.38 -4.59 -13.79
N ILE A 58 -16.67 -5.46 -14.76
CA ILE A 58 -17.62 -5.19 -15.84
C ILE A 58 -19.01 -4.87 -15.25
N VAL A 59 -19.33 -5.47 -14.12
CA VAL A 59 -20.58 -5.28 -13.38
C VAL A 59 -20.33 -4.62 -12.02
N PRO A 60 -21.13 -3.60 -11.65
CA PRO A 60 -21.17 -3.04 -10.31
C PRO A 60 -21.43 -4.11 -9.23
N ASN A 61 -20.99 -3.83 -8.00
CA ASN A 61 -21.15 -4.78 -6.88
C ASN A 61 -22.62 -5.04 -6.55
N ASP A 62 -23.50 -4.05 -6.67
CA ASP A 62 -24.95 -4.23 -6.50
C ASP A 62 -25.51 -5.23 -7.52
N THR A 63 -25.09 -5.12 -8.79
CA THR A 63 -25.48 -6.05 -9.84
C THR A 63 -25.00 -7.48 -9.55
N LYS A 64 -23.79 -7.66 -9.01
CA LYS A 64 -23.32 -8.98 -8.58
C LYS A 64 -24.18 -9.57 -7.45
N LYS A 65 -24.63 -8.74 -6.51
CA LYS A 65 -25.52 -9.18 -5.41
C LYS A 65 -26.86 -9.65 -5.97
N TYR A 66 -27.42 -8.93 -6.95
CA TYR A 66 -28.63 -9.34 -7.66
C TYR A 66 -28.46 -10.68 -8.40
N ILE A 67 -27.38 -10.83 -9.19
CA ILE A 67 -27.08 -12.08 -9.91
C ILE A 67 -27.00 -13.26 -8.91
N ARG A 68 -26.32 -13.07 -7.78
CA ARG A 68 -26.18 -14.10 -6.76
C ARG A 68 -27.52 -14.53 -6.17
N LEU A 69 -28.41 -13.59 -5.87
CA LEU A 69 -29.75 -13.88 -5.35
C LEU A 69 -30.63 -14.61 -6.38
N LEU A 70 -30.53 -14.23 -7.66
CA LEU A 70 -31.25 -14.89 -8.75
C LEU A 70 -30.81 -16.34 -8.93
N VAL A 71 -29.50 -16.62 -8.92
CA VAL A 71 -28.98 -17.98 -9.08
C VAL A 71 -29.38 -18.89 -7.91
N ILE A 72 -29.36 -18.38 -6.68
CA ILE A 72 -29.77 -19.15 -5.49
C ILE A 72 -31.27 -19.46 -5.50
N ARG A 73 -32.10 -18.55 -6.03
CA ARG A 73 -33.57 -18.71 -6.05
C ARG A 73 -34.07 -19.65 -7.16
N VAL A 74 -33.19 -20.03 -8.09
CA VAL A 74 -33.47 -20.92 -9.22
C VAL A 74 -32.98 -22.36 -8.97
N MET A 75 -32.25 -22.62 -7.87
CA MET A 75 -32.02 -23.96 -7.32
C MET A 75 -33.06 -24.29 -6.26
#